data_AF-A0A1X0QYM3-F1
#
_entry.id   AF-A0A1X0QYM3-F1
#
_cell.length_a   1.000
_cell.length_b   1.000
_cell.length_c   1.000
_cell.angle_alpha   90.00
_cell.angle_beta   90.00
_cell.angle_gamma   90.00
#
_symmetry.space_group_name_H-M   'P 1'
#
loop_
_entity.id
_entity.type
_entity.pdbx_description
1 polymer ?
#
loop_
_entity_poly.entity_id
_entity_poly.type
_entity_poly.pdbx_seq_one_letter_code
_entity_poly.pdbx_strand_id
1 'polypeptide(L)'
;MDEDNEYMTALLYNVKEIADREARSLGKETSPEFVLSLTEVLASQIKLLGQDLEAFARHGRRSVISMEDVKLCARRNDTLYEVISETAKEIAEDANKRKQRKL
;
A
#
# COMPACT_ATOMS: atom_id res chain seq x y z
N MET A 1 -2.27 22.62 -10.21
CA MET A 1 -3.59 21.98 -10.36
C MET A 1 -3.50 20.70 -11.20
N ASP A 2 -2.32 20.33 -11.73
CA ASP A 2 -2.17 19.19 -12.66
C ASP A 2 -1.63 17.90 -12.01
N GLU A 3 -0.82 17.99 -10.94
CA GLU A 3 -0.24 16.80 -10.28
C GLU A 3 -1.28 15.93 -9.57
N ASP A 4 -2.24 16.54 -8.87
CA ASP A 4 -3.33 15.80 -8.20
C ASP A 4 -4.17 15.00 -9.20
N ASN A 5 -4.35 15.53 -10.41
CA ASN A 5 -5.08 14.87 -11.48
C ASN A 5 -4.28 13.69 -12.07
N GLU A 6 -2.96 13.80 -12.16
CA GLU A 6 -2.08 12.71 -12.60
C GLU A 6 -2.12 11.54 -11.61
N TYR A 7 -1.99 11.80 -10.31
CA TYR A 7 -2.05 10.74 -9.28
C TYR A 7 -3.40 10.04 -9.27
N MET A 8 -4.51 10.79 -9.39
CA MET A 8 -5.84 10.21 -9.44
C MET A 8 -6.07 9.36 -10.70
N THR A 9 -5.51 9.77 -11.84
CA THR A 9 -5.57 8.99 -13.08
C THR A 9 -4.79 7.68 -12.95
N ALA A 10 -3.58 7.74 -12.40
CA ALA A 10 -2.78 6.55 -12.13
C ALA A 10 -3.48 5.60 -11.13
N LEU A 11 -4.09 6.15 -10.08
CA LEU A 11 -4.84 5.38 -9.10
C LEU A 11 -6.03 4.68 -9.74
N LEU A 12 -6.82 5.40 -10.54
CA LEU A 12 -7.98 4.86 -11.25
C LEU A 12 -7.60 3.68 -12.15
N TYR A 13 -6.50 3.82 -12.90
CA TYR A 13 -6.00 2.76 -13.77
C TYR A 13 -5.66 1.49 -12.97
N ASN A 14 -4.87 1.62 -11.90
CA ASN A 14 -4.45 0.47 -11.08
C ASN A 14 -5.63 -0.16 -10.34
N VAL A 15 -6.54 0.65 -9.80
CA VAL A 15 -7.76 0.16 -9.14
C VAL A 15 -8.61 -0.63 -10.12
N LYS A 16 -8.81 -0.11 -11.34
CA LYS A 16 -9.55 -0.82 -12.39
C LYS A 16 -8.89 -2.15 -12.73
N GLU A 17 -7.58 -2.17 -12.98
CA GLU A 17 -6.87 -3.38 -13.36
C GLU A 17 -7.01 -4.49 -12.30
N ILE A 18 -6.79 -4.15 -11.04
CA ILE A 18 -6.90 -5.09 -9.92
C ILE A 18 -8.36 -5.52 -9.76
N ALA A 19 -9.31 -4.58 -9.74
CA ALA A 19 -10.73 -4.89 -9.56
C ALA A 19 -11.28 -5.76 -10.70
N ASP A 20 -10.92 -5.48 -11.96
CA ASP A 20 -11.30 -6.32 -13.11
C ASP A 20 -10.73 -7.74 -12.99
N ARG A 21 -9.47 -7.87 -12.54
CA ARG A 21 -8.84 -9.18 -12.35
C ARG A 21 -9.57 -10.00 -11.30
N GLU A 22 -9.88 -9.41 -10.15
CA GLU A 22 -10.62 -10.08 -9.08
C GLU A 22 -12.09 -10.33 -9.45
N ALA A 23 -12.74 -9.41 -10.16
CA ALA A 23 -14.11 -9.63 -10.64
C ALA A 23 -14.17 -10.82 -11.61
N ARG A 24 -13.22 -10.90 -12.56
CA ARG A 24 -13.11 -12.04 -13.48
C ARG A 24 -12.89 -13.36 -12.76
N SER A 25 -12.06 -13.42 -11.72
CA SER A 25 -11.85 -14.64 -10.93
C SER A 25 -13.13 -15.11 -10.22
N LEU A 26 -14.03 -14.17 -9.92
CA LEU A 26 -15.35 -14.40 -9.33
C LEU A 26 -16.47 -14.61 -10.37
N GLY A 27 -16.17 -14.58 -11.68
CA GLY A 27 -17.18 -14.66 -12.75
C GLY A 27 -18.10 -13.43 -12.82
N LYS A 28 -17.58 -12.26 -12.44
CA LYS A 28 -18.28 -10.98 -12.39
C LYS A 28 -17.58 -9.92 -13.24
N GLU A 29 -18.27 -8.80 -13.43
CA GLU A 29 -17.74 -7.60 -14.07
C GLU A 29 -17.82 -6.41 -13.10
N THR A 30 -16.89 -5.46 -13.23
CA THR A 30 -16.94 -4.21 -12.45
C THR A 30 -17.69 -3.13 -13.21
N SER A 31 -18.56 -2.39 -12.53
CA SER A 31 -19.15 -1.18 -13.11
C SER A 31 -18.18 0.01 -13.03
N PRO A 32 -18.29 1.00 -13.92
CA PRO A 32 -17.51 2.23 -13.85
C PRO A 32 -17.67 2.96 -12.50
N GLU A 33 -18.88 3.01 -11.96
CA GLU A 33 -19.20 3.67 -10.69
C GLU A 33 -18.50 2.97 -9.52
N PHE A 34 -18.49 1.64 -9.50
CA PHE A 34 -17.79 0.87 -8.48
C PHE A 34 -16.29 1.18 -8.46
N VAL A 35 -15.66 1.22 -9.64
CA VAL A 35 -14.23 1.52 -9.79
C VAL A 35 -13.92 2.95 -9.33
N LEU A 36 -14.75 3.92 -9.71
CA LEU A 36 -14.60 5.32 -9.29
C LEU A 36 -14.72 5.47 -7.78
N SER A 37 -15.78 4.90 -7.17
CA SER A 37 -15.97 4.95 -5.72
C SER A 37 -14.84 4.27 -4.95
N LEU A 38 -14.35 3.13 -5.44
CA LEU A 38 -13.20 2.46 -4.82
C LEU A 38 -11.92 3.29 -4.90
N THR A 39 -11.72 4.02 -6.01
CA THR A 39 -10.60 4.95 -6.19
C THR A 39 -10.65 6.10 -5.19
N GLU A 40 -11.83 6.69 -4.95
CA GLU A 40 -12.01 7.77 -3.97
C GLU A 40 -11.76 7.31 -2.53
N VAL A 41 -12.23 6.11 -2.18
CA VAL A 41 -11.97 5.49 -0.87
C VAL A 41 -10.47 5.27 -0.69
N LEU A 42 -9.80 4.73 -1.71
CA LEU A 42 -8.37 4.48 -1.65
C LEU A 42 -7.55 5.77 -1.54
N ALA A 43 -7.93 6.83 -2.26
CA ALA A 43 -7.28 8.13 -2.14
C ALA A 43 -7.37 8.68 -0.70
N SER A 44 -8.55 8.57 -0.08
CA SER A 44 -8.74 8.94 1.33
C SER A 44 -7.90 8.09 2.27
N GLN A 45 -7.81 6.79 2.02
CA GLN A 45 -7.03 5.85 2.82
C GLN A 45 -5.51 6.14 2.73
N ILE A 46 -5.01 6.49 1.55
CA ILE A 46 -3.60 6.87 1.34
C ILE A 46 -3.24 8.08 2.21
N LYS A 47 -4.12 9.09 2.27
CA LYS A 47 -3.91 10.28 3.10
C LYS A 47 -3.84 9.93 4.59
N LEU A 48 -4.76 9.10 5.08
CA LEU A 48 -4.76 8.63 6.47
C LEU A 48 -3.49 7.84 6.78
N LEU A 49 -3.11 6.91 5.90
CA LEU A 49 -1.92 6.10 6.07
C LEU A 49 -0.64 6.95 6.10
N GLY A 50 -0.54 7.96 5.23
CA GLY A 50 0.60 8.89 5.23
C GLY A 50 0.75 9.65 6.54
N GLN A 51 -0.36 10.13 7.11
CA GLN A 51 -0.37 10.82 8.40
C GLN A 51 0.05 9.89 9.56
N ASP A 52 -0.46 8.66 9.56
CA ASP A 52 -0.10 7.66 10.57
C ASP A 52 1.39 7.29 10.48
N LEU A 53 1.91 7.05 9.28
CA LEU A 53 3.33 6.73 9.06
C LEU A 53 4.25 7.85 9.55
N GLU A 54 3.93 9.11 9.25
CA GLU A 54 4.68 10.27 9.74
C GLU A 54 4.64 10.34 11.27
N ALA A 55 3.46 10.15 11.87
CA ALA A 55 3.28 10.20 13.32
C ALA A 55 4.08 9.09 14.03
N PHE A 56 4.11 7.89 13.48
CA PHE A 56 4.87 6.76 14.03
C PHE A 56 6.39 6.96 13.93
N ALA A 57 6.88 7.42 12.78
CA ALA A 57 8.30 7.75 12.64
C ALA A 57 8.72 8.84 13.64
N ARG A 58 7.91 9.90 13.77
CA ARG A 58 8.14 10.99 14.71
C ARG A 58 8.08 10.54 16.17
N HIS A 59 7.15 9.65 16.52
CA HIS A 59 7.09 9.05 17.86
C HIS A 59 8.38 8.30 18.21
N GLY A 60 8.96 7.59 17.22
CA GLY A 60 10.27 6.95 17.32
C GLY A 60 11.48 7.91 17.23
N ARG A 61 11.27 9.24 17.25
CA ARG A 61 12.30 10.28 17.05
C ARG A 61 13.08 10.14 15.74
N ARG A 62 12.44 9.60 14.70
CA ARG A 62 13.01 9.44 13.36
C ARG A 62 12.32 10.39 12.39
N SER A 63 13.07 10.84 11.38
CA SER A 63 12.54 11.58 10.22
C SER A 63 12.33 10.69 8.99
N VAL A 64 12.77 9.43 9.06
CA VAL A 64 12.67 8.45 7.98
C VAL A 64 11.77 7.31 8.44
N ILE A 65 10.76 7.01 7.62
CA ILE A 65 9.82 5.91 7.81
C ILE A 65 10.57 4.58 7.66
N SER A 66 10.27 3.64 8.56
CA SER A 66 10.84 2.30 8.64
C SER A 66 9.77 1.22 8.46
N MET A 67 10.19 -0.03 8.26
CA MET A 67 9.26 -1.16 8.16
C MET A 67 8.41 -1.36 9.43
N GLU A 68 8.92 -0.96 10.60
CA GLU A 68 8.16 -1.06 11.86
C GLU A 68 6.98 -0.09 11.89
N ASP A 69 7.09 1.07 11.24
CA ASP A 69 5.99 2.03 11.14
C ASP A 69 4.87 1.47 10.25
N VAL A 70 5.24 0.82 9.14
CA VAL A 70 4.30 0.16 8.22
C VAL A 70 3.58 -1.00 8.90
N LYS A 71 4.31 -1.85 9.65
CA LYS A 71 3.69 -2.91 10.46
C LYS A 71 2.72 -2.33 11.49
N LEU A 72 3.07 -1.21 12.10
CA LEU A 72 2.19 -0.56 13.09
C LEU A 72 0.88 -0.04 12.47
N CYS A 73 0.88 0.36 11.20
CA CYS A 73 -0.36 0.68 10.48
C CYS A 73 -1.28 -0.53 10.33
N ALA A 74 -0.74 -1.75 10.22
CA ALA A 74 -1.51 -2.99 10.08
C ALA A 74 -2.03 -3.57 11.41
N ARG A 75 -1.62 -3.02 12.57
CA ARG A 75 -1.84 -3.59 13.92
C ARG A 75 -3.30 -3.86 14.34
N ARG A 76 -4.28 -3.34 13.60
CA ARG A 76 -5.72 -3.52 13.91
C ARG A 76 -6.31 -4.77 13.27
N ASN A 77 -5.55 -5.44 12.41
CA ASN A 77 -5.96 -6.67 11.73
C ASN A 77 -4.80 -7.65 11.80
N ASP A 78 -4.94 -8.68 12.64
CA ASP A 78 -3.86 -9.62 12.95
C ASP A 78 -3.38 -10.36 11.69
N THR A 79 -4.31 -10.82 10.84
CA THR A 79 -3.97 -11.48 9.56
C THR A 79 -3.20 -10.55 8.63
N LEU A 80 -3.61 -9.28 8.52
CA LEU A 80 -2.89 -8.31 7.71
C LEU A 80 -1.50 -8.02 8.31
N TYR A 81 -1.40 -7.91 9.64
CA TYR A 81 -0.14 -7.69 10.32
C TYR A 81 0.85 -8.82 10.08
N GLU A 82 0.38 -10.08 10.11
CA GLU A 82 1.18 -11.26 9.80
C GLU A 82 1.72 -11.21 8.36
N VAL A 83 0.83 -11.02 7.38
CA VAL A 83 1.20 -10.95 5.95
C VAL A 83 2.23 -9.83 5.68
N ILE A 84 2.00 -8.64 6.24
CA ILE A 84 2.94 -7.51 6.10
C ILE A 84 4.28 -7.81 6.79
N SER A 85 4.24 -8.48 7.95
CA SER A 85 5.46 -8.83 8.70
C SER A 85 6.29 -9.88 7.97
N GLU A 86 5.66 -10.88 7.35
CA GLU A 86 6.32 -11.87 6.50
C GLU A 86 6.94 -11.21 5.27
N THR A 87 6.17 -10.38 4.56
CA THR A 87 6.65 -9.63 3.40
C THR A 87 7.87 -8.76 3.75
N ALA A 88 7.86 -8.10 4.91
CA ALA A 88 8.99 -7.29 5.39
C ALA A 88 10.25 -8.13 5.65
N LYS A 89 10.11 -9.38 6.11
CA LYS A 89 11.24 -10.32 6.29
C LYS A 89 11.83 -10.70 4.94
N GLU A 90 11.00 -11.08 3.97
CA GLU A 90 11.43 -11.46 2.62
C GLU A 90 12.23 -10.34 1.94
N ILE A 91 11.74 -9.09 2.02
CA ILE A 91 12.44 -7.92 1.48
C ILE A 91 13.82 -7.75 2.13
N ALA A 92 13.93 -7.95 3.45
CA ALA A 92 15.20 -7.83 4.17
C ALA A 92 16.19 -8.93 3.77
N GLU A 93 15.73 -10.17 3.61
CA GLU A 93 16.55 -11.29 3.15
C GLU A 93 17.07 -11.06 1.72
N ASP A 94 16.22 -10.58 0.83
CA ASP A 94 16.59 -10.30 -0.56
C ASP A 94 17.59 -9.14 -0.67
N ALA A 95 17.44 -8.11 0.16
CA ALA A 95 18.43 -7.05 0.27
C ALA A 95 19.80 -7.59 0.72
N ASN A 96 19.83 -8.53 1.67
CA ASN A 96 21.07 -9.15 2.15
C ASN A 96 21.73 -10.03 1.07
N LYS A 97 20.96 -10.87 0.37
CA LYS A 97 21.45 -11.69 -0.75
C LYS A 97 22.08 -10.82 -1.85
N ARG A 98 21.45 -9.69 -2.20
CA ARG A 98 21.98 -8.74 -3.19
C ARG A 98 23.29 -8.09 -2.77
N LYS A 99 23.49 -7.80 -1.48
CA LYS A 99 24.76 -7.28 -0.95
C LYS A 99 25.87 -8.33 -1.03
N GLN A 100 25.57 -9.58 -0.66
CA GLN A 100 26.53 -10.69 -0.73
C GLN A 100 26.98 -11.00 -2.17
N ARG A 101 26.12 -10.82 -3.18
CA ARG A 101 26.47 -11.00 -4.60
C ARG A 101 27.36 -9.90 -5.20
N LYS A 102 27.48 -8.75 -4.53
CA LYS A 102 28.29 -7.60 -4.99
C LYS A 102 29.66 -7.51 -4.30
N LEU A 103 29.90 -8.37 -3.32
CA LEU A 103 31.17 -8.56 -2.62
C LEU A 103 31.92 -9.72 -3.27
#